data_AF-A0A3B0YIB3-F1
#
_entry.id   AF-A0A3B0YIB3-F1
#
_cell.length_a   1.000
_cell.length_b   1.000
_cell.length_c   1.000
_cell.angle_alpha   90.00
_cell.angle_beta   90.00
_cell.angle_gamma   90.00
#
_symmetry.space_group_name_H-M   'P 1'
#
loop_
_entity.id
_entity.type
_entity.pdbx_description
1 polymer ?
#
loop_
_entity_poly.entity_id
_entity_poly.type
_entity_poly.pdbx_seq_one_letter_code
_entity_poly.pdbx_strand_id
1 'polypeptide(L)'
;MQQNNITDQPVPLQQALAQQAANGEETARRQVNELVAPVISYQSSRFCKRFCRENKFNYSCTLNPPVPQSVNGSALCEWGNASYGWMLNDLCSNQRLLKYEGRNGAGLFAYLYQIANSLPFYERWKDWRFGRHIHVPTYIQALNPRAGRVFMLLRSNESTENIAQTLSLPLLETEQICQQIVLLLTQKRRLHLLNPPVNISLTESTTDGTTAHQQDLADYDESPENQQQKQQLSDAWGKLNPVEQFVIEALTLEEQDAKYVLQALNKMDISIKEGVAAKDTSVQQLYYFRRKTLAKLAGMMG
;
A
#
# COMPACT_ATOMS: atom_id res chain seq x y z
N MET A 1 -13.91 32.20 -4.16
CA MET A 1 -14.45 30.93 -4.66
C MET A 1 -14.65 30.04 -3.45
N GLN A 2 -15.90 29.75 -3.11
CA GLN A 2 -16.26 28.92 -1.95
C GLN A 2 -15.78 27.49 -2.21
N GLN A 3 -14.83 27.01 -1.42
CA GLN A 3 -14.53 25.58 -1.33
C GLN A 3 -15.74 24.94 -0.63
N ASN A 4 -16.68 24.41 -1.41
CA ASN A 4 -17.68 23.50 -0.88
C ASN A 4 -16.90 22.28 -0.37
N ASN A 5 -16.84 22.09 0.94
CA ASN A 5 -16.35 20.84 1.52
C ASN A 5 -17.24 19.71 1.01
N ILE A 6 -16.75 18.98 0.01
CA ILE A 6 -17.43 17.83 -0.61
C ILE A 6 -17.74 16.76 0.45
N THR A 7 -16.97 16.72 1.54
CA THR A 7 -17.18 15.86 2.71
C THR A 7 -18.46 16.15 3.48
N ASP A 8 -18.99 17.39 3.44
CA ASP A 8 -20.17 17.81 4.20
C ASP A 8 -21.47 17.71 3.38
N GLN A 9 -21.39 17.21 2.14
CA GLN A 9 -22.57 17.07 1.29
C GLN A 9 -23.44 15.89 1.72
N PRO A 10 -24.77 15.97 1.57
CA PRO A 10 -25.65 14.86 1.92
C PRO A 10 -25.35 13.64 1.03
N VAL A 11 -25.39 12.45 1.62
CA VAL A 11 -25.06 11.16 0.98
C VAL A 11 -25.66 10.97 -0.43
N PRO A 12 -26.92 11.34 -0.71
CA PRO A 12 -27.49 11.23 -2.06
C PRO A 12 -26.73 12.04 -3.13
N LEU A 13 -26.18 13.20 -2.76
CA LEU A 13 -25.41 14.04 -3.68
C LEU A 13 -24.03 13.45 -3.95
N GLN A 14 -23.44 12.79 -2.94
CA GLN A 14 -22.19 12.06 -3.09
C GLN A 14 -22.36 10.78 -3.94
N GLN A 15 -23.51 10.11 -3.85
CA GLN A 15 -23.86 8.98 -4.72
C GLN A 15 -24.00 9.42 -6.18
N ALA A 16 -24.70 10.53 -6.43
CA ALA A 16 -24.82 11.11 -7.77
C ALA A 16 -23.44 11.45 -8.35
N LEU A 17 -22.56 12.04 -7.53
CA LEU A 17 -21.18 12.35 -7.90
C LEU A 17 -20.39 11.09 -8.29
N ALA A 18 -20.49 10.01 -7.50
CA ALA A 18 -19.81 8.75 -7.78
C ALA A 18 -20.31 8.12 -9.10
N GLN A 19 -21.62 8.14 -9.35
CA GLN A 19 -22.22 7.62 -10.58
C GLN A 19 -21.81 8.45 -11.81
N GLN A 20 -21.86 9.78 -11.72
CA GLN A 20 -21.42 10.69 -12.78
C GLN A 20 -19.93 10.49 -13.12
N ALA A 21 -19.08 10.36 -12.09
CA ALA A 21 -17.66 10.08 -12.27
C ALA A 21 -17.41 8.70 -12.92
N ALA A 22 -18.19 7.68 -12.54
CA ALA A 22 -18.10 6.35 -13.15
C ALA A 22 -18.54 6.31 -14.61
N ASN A 23 -19.53 7.14 -14.98
CA ASN A 23 -20.03 7.30 -16.34
C ASN A 23 -19.10 8.12 -17.24
N GLY A 24 -17.99 8.65 -16.69
CA GLY A 24 -16.96 9.34 -17.45
C GLY A 24 -17.11 10.87 -17.51
N GLU A 25 -17.97 11.47 -16.69
CA GLU A 25 -18.14 12.92 -16.67
C GLU A 25 -16.88 13.62 -16.11
N GLU A 26 -16.24 14.48 -16.91
CA GLU A 26 -14.93 15.05 -16.57
C GLU A 26 -14.94 15.88 -15.28
N THR A 27 -16.01 16.65 -15.05
CA THR A 27 -16.21 17.51 -13.87
C THR A 27 -16.31 16.67 -12.60
N ALA A 28 -17.15 15.62 -12.63
CA ALA A 28 -17.31 14.70 -11.52
C ALA A 28 -16.03 13.91 -11.24
N ARG A 29 -15.30 13.47 -12.29
CA ARG A 29 -14.00 12.80 -12.11
C ARG A 29 -12.95 13.71 -11.47
N ARG A 30 -12.89 14.99 -11.86
CA ARG A 30 -11.98 15.94 -11.20
C ARG A 30 -12.32 16.12 -9.72
N GLN A 31 -13.60 16.26 -9.39
CA GLN A 31 -14.04 16.39 -7.99
C GLN A 31 -13.70 15.16 -7.15
N VAL A 32 -13.90 13.94 -7.69
CA VAL A 32 -13.52 12.70 -7.00
C VAL A 32 -11.98 12.59 -6.87
N ASN A 33 -11.23 12.96 -7.90
CA ASN A 33 -9.76 12.96 -7.85
C ASN A 33 -9.23 13.93 -6.78
N GLU A 34 -9.80 15.14 -6.69
CA GLU A 34 -9.49 16.13 -5.66
C GLU A 34 -9.83 15.61 -4.26
N LEU A 35 -10.96 14.92 -4.10
CA LEU A 35 -11.40 14.30 -2.85
C LEU A 35 -10.40 13.23 -2.37
N VAL A 36 -9.86 12.43 -3.29
CA VAL A 36 -9.00 11.29 -2.98
C VAL A 36 -7.51 11.67 -2.93
N ALA A 37 -7.09 12.78 -3.52
CA ALA A 37 -5.69 13.21 -3.55
C ALA A 37 -5.00 13.26 -2.18
N PRO A 38 -5.63 13.74 -1.07
CA PRO A 38 -5.03 13.69 0.26
C PRO A 38 -4.82 12.26 0.77
N VAL A 39 -5.76 11.35 0.48
CA VAL A 39 -5.67 9.93 0.87
C VAL A 39 -4.50 9.26 0.15
N ILE A 40 -4.38 9.49 -1.17
CA ILE A 40 -3.27 8.94 -1.96
C ILE A 40 -1.94 9.53 -1.50
N SER A 41 -1.87 10.84 -1.23
CA SER A 41 -0.65 11.48 -0.74
C SER A 41 -0.21 10.87 0.59
N TYR A 42 -1.16 10.65 1.51
CA TYR A 42 -0.90 9.97 2.78
C TYR A 42 -0.38 8.54 2.57
N GLN A 43 -1.08 7.69 1.79
CA GLN A 43 -0.67 6.30 1.59
C GLN A 43 0.64 6.18 0.81
N SER A 44 0.79 6.94 -0.27
CA SER A 44 1.98 6.91 -1.10
C SER A 44 3.22 7.37 -0.32
N SER A 45 3.07 8.33 0.61
CA SER A 45 4.15 8.74 1.51
C SER A 45 4.59 7.59 2.44
N ARG A 46 3.66 6.78 2.92
CA ARG A 46 3.95 5.65 3.81
C ARG A 46 4.50 4.44 3.05
N PHE A 47 3.86 4.08 1.94
CA PHE A 47 4.20 2.92 1.14
C PHE A 47 5.53 3.13 0.43
N CYS A 48 5.71 4.24 -0.29
CA CYS A 48 6.93 4.47 -1.06
C CYS A 48 8.15 4.64 -0.16
N LYS A 49 8.02 5.31 0.99
CA LYS A 49 9.14 5.61 1.90
C LYS A 49 9.76 4.31 2.46
N ARG A 50 8.93 3.33 2.83
CA ARG A 50 9.37 2.00 3.26
C ARG A 50 10.26 1.27 2.25
N PHE A 51 9.98 1.45 0.96
CA PHE A 51 10.69 0.76 -0.13
C PHE A 51 11.64 1.67 -0.92
N CYS A 52 11.84 2.91 -0.48
CA CYS A 52 12.71 3.87 -1.16
C CYS A 52 14.19 3.43 -1.08
N ARG A 53 14.61 2.84 0.05
CA ARG A 53 15.97 2.29 0.26
C ARG A 53 17.07 3.26 -0.23
N GLU A 54 17.85 2.85 -1.22
CA GLU A 54 18.94 3.64 -1.82
C GLU A 54 18.44 4.68 -2.83
N ASN A 55 17.22 4.53 -3.37
CA ASN A 55 16.64 5.48 -4.33
C ASN A 55 16.45 6.87 -3.72
N LYS A 56 16.31 6.99 -2.39
CA LYS A 56 16.23 8.28 -1.69
C LYS A 56 17.49 9.13 -1.83
N PHE A 57 18.63 8.51 -2.16
CA PHE A 57 19.89 9.21 -2.39
C PHE A 57 20.12 9.56 -3.87
N ASN A 58 19.52 8.79 -4.78
CA ASN A 58 19.74 8.89 -6.23
C ASN A 58 18.66 9.71 -6.96
N TYR A 59 17.45 9.80 -6.40
CA TYR A 59 16.29 10.43 -7.03
C TYR A 59 15.62 11.45 -6.12
N SER A 60 15.07 12.51 -6.71
CA SER A 60 14.24 13.49 -6.00
C SER A 60 12.80 12.99 -5.92
N CYS A 61 12.27 12.87 -4.70
CA CYS A 61 10.90 12.43 -4.48
C CYS A 61 9.91 13.58 -4.74
N THR A 62 8.97 13.34 -5.66
CA THR A 62 7.89 14.27 -6.01
C THR A 62 6.71 14.23 -5.05
N LEU A 63 6.54 13.13 -4.31
CA LEU A 63 5.39 12.92 -3.41
C LEU A 63 5.63 13.45 -2.00
N ASN A 64 6.86 13.31 -1.51
CA ASN A 64 7.25 13.83 -0.21
C ASN A 64 8.77 14.11 -0.26
N PRO A 65 9.18 15.37 -0.46
CA PRO A 65 10.59 15.69 -0.65
C PRO A 65 11.38 15.35 0.63
N PRO A 66 12.44 14.52 0.55
CA PRO A 66 13.22 14.20 1.73
C PRO A 66 13.98 15.44 2.24
N VAL A 67 14.03 15.58 3.56
CA VAL A 67 14.98 16.46 4.27
C VAL A 67 16.27 15.65 4.43
N PRO A 68 17.46 16.04 3.90
CA PRO A 68 17.80 17.06 2.91
C PRO A 68 17.95 16.48 1.48
N GLN A 69 17.64 17.30 0.48
CA GLN A 69 17.73 16.93 -0.94
C GLN A 69 19.18 16.61 -1.35
N SER A 70 19.35 15.59 -2.20
CA SER A 70 20.60 15.42 -2.93
C SER A 70 20.77 16.59 -3.91
N VAL A 71 22.01 17.05 -4.02
CA VAL A 71 22.49 18.19 -4.80
C VAL A 71 21.80 18.32 -6.15
N ASN A 72 21.40 19.54 -6.50
CA ASN A 72 20.89 20.00 -7.80
C ASN A 72 21.24 19.05 -8.97
N GLY A 73 20.24 18.39 -9.55
CA GLY A 73 20.38 17.60 -10.79
C GLY A 73 19.91 16.14 -10.74
N SER A 74 19.40 15.64 -9.60
CA SER A 74 18.84 14.28 -9.52
C SER A 74 17.52 14.15 -10.27
N ALA A 75 17.34 13.05 -11.01
CA ALA A 75 16.11 12.76 -11.74
C ALA A 75 14.93 12.58 -10.78
N LEU A 76 13.72 12.89 -11.25
CA LEU A 76 12.50 12.70 -10.46
C LEU A 76 12.24 11.21 -10.24
N CYS A 77 11.71 10.87 -9.06
CA CYS A 77 11.33 9.50 -8.74
C CYS A 77 10.09 9.07 -9.53
N GLU A 78 10.31 8.39 -10.66
CA GLU A 78 9.24 7.84 -11.51
C GLU A 78 8.35 6.86 -10.74
N TRP A 79 8.92 6.13 -9.79
CA TRP A 79 8.21 5.15 -8.98
C TRP A 79 7.20 5.76 -8.01
N GLY A 80 7.48 6.95 -7.49
CA GLY A 80 6.53 7.72 -6.69
C GLY A 80 5.34 8.13 -7.55
N ASN A 81 5.61 8.76 -8.69
CA ASN A 81 4.58 9.19 -9.64
C ASN A 81 3.73 8.02 -10.15
N ALA A 82 4.36 6.90 -10.48
CA ALA A 82 3.66 5.69 -10.90
C ALA A 82 2.78 5.13 -9.78
N SER A 83 3.24 5.15 -8.53
CA SER A 83 2.45 4.69 -7.37
C SER A 83 1.23 5.59 -7.15
N TYR A 84 1.39 6.90 -7.26
CA TYR A 84 0.28 7.84 -7.20
C TYR A 84 -0.76 7.57 -8.29
N GLY A 85 -0.29 7.43 -9.55
CA GLY A 85 -1.16 7.12 -10.68
C GLY A 85 -1.89 5.78 -10.53
N TRP A 86 -1.21 4.76 -10.03
CA TRP A 86 -1.83 3.45 -9.75
C TRP A 86 -2.93 3.57 -8.67
N MET A 87 -2.64 4.24 -7.56
CA MET A 87 -3.61 4.41 -6.48
C MET A 87 -4.82 5.23 -6.94
N LEU A 88 -4.60 6.27 -7.75
CA LEU A 88 -5.66 7.07 -8.34
C LEU A 88 -6.57 6.21 -9.23
N ASN A 89 -5.97 5.38 -10.09
CA ASN A 89 -6.72 4.49 -10.97
C ASN A 89 -7.48 3.40 -10.19
N ASP A 90 -6.90 2.82 -9.13
CA ASP A 90 -7.56 1.79 -8.32
C ASP A 90 -8.74 2.37 -7.52
N LEU A 91 -8.52 3.50 -6.84
CA LEU A 91 -9.53 4.15 -6.01
C LEU A 91 -10.65 4.79 -6.84
N CYS A 92 -10.32 5.41 -7.97
CA CYS A 92 -11.29 6.09 -8.85
C CYS A 92 -11.74 5.21 -10.02
N SER A 93 -11.64 3.89 -9.89
CA SER A 93 -12.09 2.95 -10.92
C SER A 93 -13.62 2.97 -11.05
N ASN A 94 -14.12 2.91 -12.28
CA ASN A 94 -15.57 2.96 -12.55
C ASN A 94 -16.33 1.87 -11.79
N GLN A 95 -15.76 0.66 -11.73
CA GLN A 95 -16.34 -0.47 -11.00
C GLN A 95 -16.46 -0.20 -9.49
N ARG A 96 -15.57 0.60 -8.92
CA ARG A 96 -15.57 0.94 -7.49
C ARG A 96 -16.54 2.05 -7.18
N LEU A 97 -16.56 3.10 -8.01
CA LEU A 97 -17.48 4.21 -7.85
C LEU A 97 -18.95 3.78 -8.02
N LEU A 98 -19.23 2.85 -8.93
CA LEU A 98 -20.57 2.26 -9.08
C LEU A 98 -21.03 1.42 -7.87
N LYS A 99 -20.09 0.93 -7.07
CA LYS A 99 -20.37 0.11 -5.86
C LYS A 99 -20.61 0.95 -4.61
N TYR A 100 -20.37 2.25 -4.67
CA TYR A 100 -20.62 3.13 -3.54
C TYR A 100 -22.14 3.37 -3.41
N GLU A 101 -22.73 2.82 -2.36
CA GLU A 101 -24.16 2.97 -2.06
C GLU A 101 -24.42 3.89 -0.86
N GLY A 102 -23.38 4.36 -0.15
CA GLY A 102 -23.53 5.26 1.00
C GLY A 102 -24.41 4.71 2.12
N ARG A 103 -24.46 3.38 2.29
CA ARG A 103 -25.28 2.78 3.36
C ARG A 103 -24.76 3.24 4.72
N ASN A 104 -25.65 3.30 5.71
CA ASN A 104 -25.34 3.75 7.08
C ASN A 104 -24.79 5.18 7.19
N GLY A 105 -25.03 6.04 6.19
CA GLY A 105 -24.55 7.43 6.21
C GLY A 105 -23.09 7.60 5.80
N ALA A 106 -22.42 6.53 5.34
CA ALA A 106 -21.00 6.59 5.02
C ALA A 106 -20.73 7.49 3.81
N GLY A 107 -19.91 8.52 3.99
CA GLY A 107 -19.48 9.40 2.92
C GLY A 107 -18.54 8.72 1.92
N LEU A 108 -18.50 9.23 0.70
CA LEU A 108 -17.65 8.76 -0.40
C LEU A 108 -16.17 8.84 -0.02
N PHE A 109 -15.77 9.90 0.69
CA PHE A 109 -14.41 10.02 1.21
C PHE A 109 -14.08 8.92 2.21
N ALA A 110 -14.96 8.68 3.20
CA ALA A 110 -14.77 7.66 4.22
C ALA A 110 -14.67 6.26 3.59
N TYR A 111 -15.54 5.96 2.62
CA TYR A 111 -15.50 4.74 1.83
C TYR A 111 -14.14 4.52 1.15
N LEU A 112 -13.65 5.52 0.39
CA LEU A 112 -12.37 5.42 -0.33
C LEU A 112 -11.18 5.40 0.63
N TYR A 113 -11.25 6.14 1.74
CA TYR A 113 -10.23 6.18 2.79
C TYR A 113 -10.07 4.81 3.47
N GLN A 114 -11.17 4.15 3.81
CA GLN A 114 -11.13 2.81 4.42
C GLN A 114 -10.52 1.78 3.48
N ILE A 115 -10.86 1.83 2.19
CA ILE A 115 -10.26 0.95 1.20
C ILE A 115 -8.76 1.19 1.09
N ALA A 116 -8.33 2.45 0.99
CA ALA A 116 -6.92 2.81 0.90
C ALA A 116 -6.09 2.38 2.13
N ASN A 117 -6.72 2.31 3.31
CA ASN A 117 -6.09 1.85 4.56
C ASN A 117 -6.18 0.32 4.78
N SER A 118 -6.88 -0.40 3.91
CA SER A 118 -7.06 -1.84 4.06
C SER A 118 -5.79 -2.62 3.70
N LEU A 119 -5.54 -3.74 4.40
CA LEU A 119 -4.44 -4.64 4.07
C LEU A 119 -4.50 -5.18 2.61
N PRO A 120 -5.67 -5.54 2.06
CA PRO A 120 -5.79 -5.93 0.65
C PRO A 120 -5.27 -4.86 -0.33
N PHE A 121 -5.54 -3.58 -0.07
CA PHE A 121 -5.07 -2.49 -0.93
C PHE A 121 -3.54 -2.37 -0.91
N TYR A 122 -2.94 -2.47 0.27
CA TYR A 122 -1.48 -2.48 0.42
C TYR A 122 -0.83 -3.66 -0.31
N GLU A 123 -1.39 -4.86 -0.18
CA GLU A 123 -0.88 -6.06 -0.86
C GLU A 123 -1.01 -5.96 -2.39
N ARG A 124 -2.13 -5.43 -2.91
CA ARG A 124 -2.29 -5.17 -4.35
C ARG A 124 -1.28 -4.14 -4.88
N TRP A 125 -1.06 -3.05 -4.12
CA TRP A 125 -0.05 -2.06 -4.48
C TRP A 125 1.35 -2.70 -4.53
N LYS A 126 1.69 -3.53 -3.54
CA LYS A 126 2.98 -4.23 -3.47
C LYS A 126 3.16 -5.20 -4.64
N ASP A 127 2.13 -5.97 -4.95
CA ASP A 127 2.09 -6.89 -6.10
C ASP A 127 2.29 -6.15 -7.42
N TRP A 128 1.63 -5.01 -7.61
CA TRP A 128 1.83 -4.15 -8.78
C TRP A 128 3.25 -3.57 -8.84
N ARG A 129 3.75 -3.06 -7.70
CA ARG A 129 4.98 -2.28 -7.63
C ARG A 129 6.25 -3.10 -7.83
N PHE A 130 6.29 -4.31 -7.26
CA PHE A 130 7.47 -5.17 -7.27
C PHE A 130 7.30 -6.39 -8.18
N GLY A 131 6.11 -6.54 -8.78
CA GLY A 131 5.68 -7.80 -9.35
C GLY A 131 5.41 -8.80 -8.23
N ARG A 132 4.48 -9.73 -8.48
CA ARG A 132 4.37 -10.92 -7.66
C ARG A 132 5.69 -11.69 -7.75
N HIS A 133 6.57 -11.56 -6.76
CA HIS A 133 7.71 -12.47 -6.57
C HIS A 133 7.19 -13.84 -6.08
N ILE A 134 6.31 -14.45 -6.87
CA ILE A 134 5.89 -15.82 -6.68
C ILE A 134 7.09 -16.66 -7.10
N HIS A 135 7.74 -17.23 -6.10
CA HIS A 135 8.72 -18.27 -6.34
C HIS A 135 8.01 -19.42 -7.05
N VAL A 136 8.30 -19.58 -8.34
CA VAL A 136 7.93 -20.78 -9.09
C VAL A 136 8.90 -21.87 -8.66
N PRO A 137 8.42 -22.97 -8.05
CA PRO A 137 9.31 -24.04 -7.62
C PRO A 137 10.13 -24.60 -8.79
N THR A 138 11.40 -24.90 -8.55
CA THR A 138 12.35 -25.38 -9.57
C THR A 138 11.87 -26.65 -10.28
N TYR A 139 11.15 -27.52 -9.58
CA TYR A 139 10.57 -28.74 -10.15
C TYR A 139 9.40 -28.47 -11.13
N ILE A 140 8.75 -27.32 -11.06
CA ILE A 140 7.76 -26.89 -12.05
C ILE A 140 8.46 -26.30 -13.27
N GLN A 141 9.50 -25.50 -13.05
CA GLN A 141 10.33 -24.96 -14.12
C GLN A 141 11.02 -26.05 -14.95
N ALA A 142 11.33 -27.19 -14.32
CA ALA A 142 11.94 -28.35 -14.96
C ALA A 142 10.99 -29.14 -15.87
N LEU A 143 9.66 -28.96 -15.78
CA LEU A 143 8.70 -29.68 -16.62
C LEU A 143 8.72 -29.23 -18.07
N ASN A 144 8.71 -27.90 -18.27
CA ASN A 144 8.65 -27.28 -19.58
C ASN A 144 9.15 -25.83 -19.45
N PRO A 145 9.87 -25.29 -20.46
CA PRO A 145 10.29 -23.89 -20.48
C PRO A 145 9.15 -22.88 -20.23
N ARG A 146 7.90 -23.26 -20.57
CA ARG A 146 6.69 -22.44 -20.39
C ARG A 146 5.88 -22.81 -19.14
N ALA A 147 6.21 -23.90 -18.43
CA ALA A 147 5.46 -24.36 -17.25
C ALA A 147 5.46 -23.32 -16.12
N GLY A 148 6.52 -22.53 -15.97
CA GLY A 148 6.55 -21.45 -14.98
C GLY A 148 5.51 -20.36 -15.27
N ARG A 149 5.25 -20.03 -16.54
CA ARG A 149 4.22 -19.08 -16.94
C ARG A 149 2.81 -19.67 -16.79
N VAL A 150 2.63 -20.93 -17.20
CA VAL A 150 1.36 -21.66 -17.02
C VAL A 150 0.99 -21.75 -15.53
N PHE A 151 1.95 -22.06 -14.65
CA PHE A 151 1.74 -22.09 -13.20
C PHE A 151 1.27 -20.74 -12.63
N MET A 152 1.82 -19.63 -13.13
CA MET A 152 1.44 -18.28 -12.69
C MET A 152 0.01 -17.91 -13.11
N LEU A 153 -0.40 -18.29 -14.33
CA LEU A 153 -1.75 -18.04 -14.84
C LEU A 153 -2.79 -18.96 -14.18
N LEU A 154 -2.44 -20.23 -13.96
CA LEU A 154 -3.26 -21.17 -13.16
C LEU A 154 -3.50 -20.65 -11.75
N ARG A 155 -2.45 -20.14 -11.09
CA ARG A 155 -2.55 -19.53 -9.77
C ARG A 155 -3.41 -18.25 -9.75
N SER A 156 -3.60 -17.63 -10.91
CA SER A 156 -4.44 -16.44 -11.08
C SER A 156 -5.90 -16.79 -11.41
N ASN A 157 -6.28 -18.08 -11.31
CA ASN A 157 -7.60 -18.61 -11.66
C ASN A 157 -8.02 -18.36 -13.12
N GLU A 158 -7.07 -18.25 -14.04
CA GLU A 158 -7.40 -18.18 -15.47
C GLU A 158 -7.81 -19.56 -16.02
N SER A 159 -8.76 -19.55 -16.96
CA SER A 159 -9.19 -20.77 -17.63
C SER A 159 -8.11 -21.31 -18.58
N THR A 160 -8.10 -22.62 -18.80
CA THR A 160 -7.15 -23.31 -19.68
C THR A 160 -7.14 -22.74 -21.10
N GLU A 161 -8.30 -22.29 -21.59
CA GLU A 161 -8.46 -21.68 -22.91
C GLU A 161 -7.80 -20.30 -22.98
N ASN A 162 -7.98 -19.48 -21.94
CA ASN A 162 -7.37 -18.14 -21.86
C ASN A 162 -5.84 -18.25 -21.72
N ILE A 163 -5.36 -19.24 -20.97
CA ILE A 163 -3.92 -19.52 -20.85
C ILE A 163 -3.32 -19.89 -22.21
N ALA A 164 -4.00 -20.78 -22.96
CA ALA A 164 -3.56 -21.20 -24.28
C ALA A 164 -3.48 -20.03 -25.27
N GLN A 165 -4.48 -19.14 -25.26
CA GLN A 165 -4.50 -17.92 -26.05
C GLN A 165 -3.37 -16.96 -25.67
N THR A 166 -3.22 -16.69 -24.37
CA THR A 166 -2.21 -15.74 -23.84
C THR A 166 -0.79 -16.19 -24.11
N LEU A 167 -0.53 -17.50 -24.08
CA LEU A 167 0.79 -18.08 -24.33
C LEU A 167 1.01 -18.50 -25.79
N SER A 168 0.01 -18.30 -26.66
CA SER A 168 0.03 -18.74 -28.05
C SER A 168 0.46 -20.22 -28.17
N LEU A 169 -0.17 -21.08 -27.38
CA LEU A 169 0.05 -22.52 -27.34
C LEU A 169 -1.18 -23.27 -27.83
N PRO A 170 -1.01 -24.48 -28.40
CA PRO A 170 -2.11 -25.39 -28.63
C PRO A 170 -2.84 -25.70 -27.31
N LEU A 171 -4.17 -25.73 -27.36
CA LEU A 171 -5.02 -26.00 -26.18
C LEU A 171 -4.64 -27.35 -25.53
N LEU A 172 -4.48 -28.38 -26.35
CA LEU A 172 -4.12 -29.73 -25.89
C LEU A 172 -2.76 -29.79 -25.18
N GLU A 173 -1.78 -29.01 -25.65
CA GLU A 173 -0.46 -28.92 -25.00
C GLU A 173 -0.56 -28.16 -23.67
N THR A 174 -1.39 -27.12 -23.63
CA THR A 174 -1.64 -26.32 -22.41
C THR A 174 -2.34 -27.15 -21.35
N GLU A 175 -3.36 -27.93 -21.72
CA GLU A 175 -4.06 -28.87 -20.82
C GLU A 175 -3.12 -29.90 -20.22
N GLN A 176 -2.24 -30.49 -21.03
CA GLN A 176 -1.24 -31.45 -20.55
C GLN A 176 -0.29 -30.82 -19.54
N ILE A 177 0.20 -29.61 -19.79
CA ILE A 177 1.07 -28.89 -18.85
C ILE A 177 0.31 -28.57 -17.55
N CYS A 178 -0.94 -28.12 -17.64
CA CYS A 178 -1.77 -27.84 -16.47
C CYS A 178 -1.99 -29.11 -15.61
N GLN A 179 -2.35 -30.22 -16.24
CA GLN A 179 -2.54 -31.51 -15.55
C GLN A 179 -1.24 -31.99 -14.89
N GLN A 180 -0.10 -31.87 -15.59
CA GLN A 180 1.20 -32.25 -15.04
C GLN A 180 1.58 -31.40 -13.82
N ILE A 181 1.32 -30.09 -13.87
CA ILE A 181 1.57 -29.18 -12.73
C ILE A 181 0.71 -29.58 -11.53
N VAL A 182 -0.60 -29.83 -11.72
CA VAL A 182 -1.51 -30.26 -10.66
C VAL A 182 -1.09 -31.61 -10.07
N LEU A 183 -0.73 -32.58 -10.92
CA LEU A 183 -0.24 -33.89 -10.46
C LEU A 183 1.03 -33.77 -9.62
N LEU A 184 2.02 -32.99 -10.08
CA LEU A 184 3.29 -32.80 -9.37
C LEU A 184 3.09 -32.10 -8.02
N LEU A 185 2.24 -31.07 -8.00
CA LEU A 185 1.89 -30.36 -6.77
C LEU A 185 1.11 -31.25 -5.79
N THR A 186 0.25 -32.13 -6.30
CA THR A 186 -0.50 -33.10 -5.49
C THR A 186 0.44 -34.16 -4.90
N GLN A 187 1.32 -34.76 -5.70
CA GLN A 187 2.33 -35.72 -5.24
C GLN A 187 3.24 -35.14 -4.14
N LYS A 188 3.59 -33.86 -4.25
CA LYS A 188 4.44 -33.15 -3.29
C LYS A 188 3.66 -32.52 -2.12
N ARG A 189 2.34 -32.71 -2.03
CA ARG A 189 1.45 -32.11 -1.03
C ARG A 189 1.53 -30.58 -0.95
N ARG A 190 1.78 -29.92 -2.09
CA ARG A 190 1.91 -28.46 -2.23
C ARG A 190 0.83 -27.84 -3.11
N LEU A 191 -0.33 -28.50 -3.22
CA LEU A 191 -1.46 -28.01 -4.01
C LEU A 191 -1.95 -26.62 -3.55
N HIS A 192 -1.77 -26.29 -2.26
CA HIS A 192 -2.05 -24.97 -1.69
C HIS A 192 -1.30 -23.82 -2.39
N LEU A 193 -0.23 -24.08 -3.14
CA LEU A 193 0.48 -23.05 -3.90
C LEU A 193 -0.34 -22.48 -5.08
N LEU A 194 -1.31 -23.24 -5.60
CA LEU A 194 -2.26 -22.77 -6.62
C LEU A 194 -3.41 -21.94 -6.04
N ASN A 195 -3.64 -22.06 -4.73
CA ASN A 195 -4.69 -21.36 -4.00
C ASN A 195 -4.04 -20.29 -3.12
N PRO A 196 -3.59 -19.15 -3.68
CA PRO A 196 -3.10 -18.07 -2.84
C PRO A 196 -4.19 -17.65 -1.85
N PRO A 197 -3.84 -17.16 -0.65
CA PRO A 197 -4.83 -16.53 0.21
C PRO A 197 -5.49 -15.42 -0.61
N VAL A 198 -6.81 -15.56 -0.82
CA VAL A 198 -7.59 -14.55 -1.50
C VAL A 198 -7.64 -13.36 -0.55
N ASN A 199 -6.96 -12.28 -0.91
CA ASN A 199 -7.19 -11.00 -0.28
C ASN A 199 -8.59 -10.56 -0.70
N ILE A 200 -9.59 -10.88 0.13
CA ILE A 200 -10.97 -10.49 -0.12
C ILE A 200 -10.97 -8.96 -0.18
N SER A 201 -11.05 -8.41 -1.38
CA SER A 201 -11.28 -6.99 -1.53
C SER A 201 -12.66 -6.71 -0.92
N LEU A 202 -12.78 -5.66 -0.11
CA LEU A 202 -14.09 -5.18 0.41
C LEU A 202 -15.10 -4.85 -0.71
N THR A 203 -14.66 -4.90 -1.97
CA THR A 203 -15.41 -4.61 -3.17
C THR A 203 -15.48 -5.78 -4.16
N GLU A 204 -14.85 -6.93 -3.93
CA GLU A 204 -14.94 -8.07 -4.85
C GLU A 204 -16.19 -8.91 -4.53
N SER A 205 -17.09 -9.02 -5.51
CA SER A 205 -18.16 -10.00 -5.49
C SER A 205 -17.62 -11.31 -6.06
N THR A 206 -17.71 -12.40 -5.31
CA THR A 206 -17.65 -13.74 -5.90
C THR A 206 -18.86 -13.88 -6.82
N THR A 207 -18.64 -14.29 -8.06
CA THR A 207 -19.70 -14.58 -9.05
C THR A 207 -20.58 -15.77 -8.68
N ASP A 208 -20.26 -16.49 -7.61
CA ASP A 208 -21.10 -17.53 -7.05
C ASP A 208 -21.95 -16.94 -5.92
N GLY A 209 -23.27 -17.07 -6.07
CA GLY A 209 -24.35 -16.47 -5.28
C GLY A 209 -24.44 -16.86 -3.80
N THR A 210 -23.32 -16.95 -3.10
CA THR A 210 -23.28 -16.89 -1.64
C THR A 210 -22.98 -15.45 -1.24
N THR A 211 -23.91 -14.87 -0.49
CA THR A 211 -23.88 -13.54 0.12
C THR A 211 -22.53 -13.23 0.78
N ALA A 212 -21.58 -12.71 0.01
CA ALA A 212 -20.43 -12.02 0.54
C ALA A 212 -20.97 -10.71 1.14
N HIS A 213 -20.97 -10.63 2.47
CA HIS A 213 -21.39 -9.44 3.21
C HIS A 213 -20.49 -8.25 2.85
N GLN A 214 -20.87 -7.52 1.79
CA GLN A 214 -20.33 -6.22 1.45
C GLN A 214 -20.85 -5.22 2.47
N GLN A 215 -20.07 -5.01 3.53
CA GLN A 215 -20.35 -4.01 4.54
C GLN A 215 -19.81 -2.67 4.06
N ASP A 216 -20.70 -1.83 3.57
CA ASP A 216 -20.59 -0.39 3.79
C ASP A 216 -20.55 -0.19 5.31
N LEU A 217 -19.33 -0.09 5.83
CA LEU A 217 -19.07 0.12 7.24
C LEU A 217 -19.63 1.49 7.62
N ALA A 218 -20.44 1.53 8.67
CA ALA A 218 -20.97 2.77 9.18
C ALA A 218 -19.81 3.72 9.51
N ASP A 219 -19.96 4.96 9.05
CA ASP A 219 -19.10 6.07 9.42
C ASP A 219 -19.45 6.43 10.86
N TYR A 220 -18.87 5.68 11.79
CA TYR A 220 -18.86 6.09 13.18
C TYR A 220 -17.84 7.23 13.27
N ASP A 221 -18.30 8.39 13.72
CA ASP A 221 -17.40 9.44 14.19
C ASP A 221 -16.30 8.79 15.02
N GLU A 222 -15.05 9.11 14.70
CA GLU A 222 -13.91 8.62 15.47
C GLU A 222 -14.19 8.88 16.95
N SER A 223 -14.16 7.84 17.78
CA SER A 223 -14.57 7.96 19.18
C SER A 223 -13.86 9.15 19.84
N PRO A 224 -14.54 9.92 20.71
CA PRO A 224 -13.92 11.07 21.37
C PRO A 224 -12.63 10.66 22.11
N GLU A 225 -12.57 9.42 22.59
CA GLU A 225 -11.41 8.78 23.18
C GLU A 225 -10.24 8.65 22.19
N ASN A 226 -10.48 8.19 20.96
CA ASN A 226 -9.45 8.08 19.92
C ASN A 226 -8.98 9.46 19.45
N GLN A 227 -9.88 10.43 19.33
CA GLN A 227 -9.51 11.81 19.00
C GLN A 227 -8.64 12.41 20.10
N GLN A 228 -9.01 12.21 21.37
CA GLN A 228 -8.23 12.66 22.52
C GLN A 228 -6.85 11.98 22.57
N GLN A 229 -6.77 10.67 22.31
CA GLN A 229 -5.50 9.95 22.24
C GLN A 229 -4.62 10.45 21.09
N LYS A 230 -5.18 10.71 19.90
CA LYS A 230 -4.43 11.30 18.79
C LYS A 230 -3.91 12.69 19.12
N GLN A 231 -4.71 13.49 19.80
CA GLN A 231 -4.31 14.83 20.22
C GLN A 231 -3.20 14.78 21.28
N GLN A 232 -3.34 13.92 22.29
CA GLN A 232 -2.28 13.65 23.26
C GLN A 232 -0.99 13.15 22.61
N LEU A 233 -1.10 12.25 21.63
CA LEU A 233 0.04 11.74 20.88
C LEU A 233 0.69 12.83 20.04
N SER A 234 -0.09 13.70 19.39
CA SER A 234 0.41 14.85 18.64
C SER A 234 1.15 15.84 19.55
N ASP A 235 0.59 16.15 20.72
CA ASP A 235 1.19 17.03 21.71
C ASP A 235 2.48 16.44 22.30
N ALA A 236 2.48 15.13 22.59
CA ALA A 236 3.66 14.40 23.03
C ALA A 236 4.74 14.33 21.94
N TRP A 237 4.33 14.15 20.68
CA TRP A 237 5.23 14.12 19.52
C TRP A 237 5.94 15.47 19.33
N GLY A 238 5.22 16.58 19.48
CA GLY A 238 5.78 17.93 19.41
C GLY A 238 6.83 18.25 20.48
N LYS A 239 6.85 17.51 21.59
CA LYS A 239 7.84 17.66 22.67
C LYS A 239 9.11 16.83 22.45
N LEU A 240 9.14 15.97 21.45
CA LEU A 240 10.34 15.22 21.07
C LEU A 240 11.34 16.11 20.31
N ASN A 241 12.63 15.87 20.52
CA ASN A 241 13.67 16.52 19.72
C ASN A 241 13.62 16.01 18.26
N PRO A 242 13.93 16.82 17.24
CA PRO A 242 14.11 16.38 15.85
C PRO A 242 14.83 15.02 15.65
N VAL A 243 15.88 14.74 16.43
CA VAL A 243 16.60 13.45 16.33
C VAL A 243 15.76 12.29 16.87
N GLU A 244 15.01 12.52 17.95
CA GLU A 244 14.08 11.55 18.53
C GLU A 244 12.94 11.24 17.53
N GLN A 245 12.34 12.29 16.95
CA GLN A 245 11.30 12.15 15.93
C GLN A 245 11.81 11.36 14.72
N PHE A 246 12.97 11.74 14.18
CA PHE A 246 13.60 11.06 13.04
C PHE A 246 13.83 9.57 13.30
N VAL A 247 14.39 9.20 14.46
CA VAL A 247 14.68 7.79 14.77
C VAL A 247 13.38 6.98 14.95
N ILE A 248 12.35 7.55 15.58
CA ILE A 248 11.06 6.86 15.72
C ILE A 248 10.36 6.71 14.37
N GLU A 249 10.34 7.75 13.54
CA GLU A 249 9.75 7.73 12.20
C GLU A 249 10.43 6.66 11.34
N ALA A 250 11.76 6.70 11.26
CA ALA A 250 12.53 5.80 10.42
C ALA A 250 12.46 4.32 10.87
N LEU A 251 12.55 4.02 12.17
CA LEU A 251 12.62 2.63 12.65
C LEU A 251 11.26 2.03 13.04
N THR A 252 10.26 2.85 13.36
CA THR A 252 8.96 2.37 13.87
C THR A 252 7.85 2.56 12.86
N LEU A 253 7.76 3.73 12.23
CA LEU A 253 6.69 4.04 11.29
C LEU A 253 7.01 3.54 9.88
N GLU A 254 8.27 3.68 9.47
CA GLU A 254 8.74 3.31 8.13
C GLU A 254 9.42 1.94 8.07
N GLU A 255 9.71 1.36 9.24
CA GLU A 255 10.39 0.06 9.36
C GLU A 255 11.70 -0.03 8.54
N GLN A 256 12.46 1.06 8.44
CA GLN A 256 13.74 1.08 7.75
C GLN A 256 14.79 0.20 8.46
N ASP A 257 15.74 -0.34 7.69
CA ASP A 257 16.89 -1.06 8.25
C ASP A 257 17.76 -0.10 9.08
N ALA A 258 18.13 -0.54 10.29
CA ALA A 258 18.97 0.21 11.22
C ALA A 258 20.30 0.65 10.58
N LYS A 259 20.86 -0.12 9.65
CA LYS A 259 22.10 0.25 8.93
C LYS A 259 21.92 1.53 8.11
N TYR A 260 20.78 1.69 7.43
CA TYR A 260 20.52 2.89 6.63
C TYR A 260 20.26 4.12 7.49
N VAL A 261 19.64 3.93 8.66
CA VAL A 261 19.42 5.02 9.63
C VAL A 261 20.75 5.49 10.21
N LEU A 262 21.66 4.57 10.57
CA LEU A 262 23.01 4.91 11.01
C LEU A 262 23.83 5.64 9.94
N GLN A 263 23.74 5.20 8.68
CA GLN A 263 24.41 5.89 7.57
C GLN A 263 23.90 7.33 7.41
N ALA A 264 22.59 7.56 7.54
CA ALA A 264 22.01 8.89 7.48
C ALA A 264 22.50 9.79 8.64
N LEU A 265 22.51 9.26 9.88
CA LEU A 265 23.00 9.98 11.05
C LEU A 265 24.49 10.33 10.92
N ASN A 266 25.31 9.40 10.42
CA ASN A 266 26.73 9.62 10.16
C ASN A 266 26.94 10.70 9.07
N LYS A 267 26.18 10.66 7.97
CA LYS A 267 26.26 11.66 6.90
C LYS A 267 25.90 13.08 7.38
N MET A 268 25.01 13.20 8.36
CA MET A 268 24.60 14.47 8.95
C MET A 268 25.45 14.86 10.18
N ASP A 269 26.43 14.04 10.56
CA ASP A 269 27.25 14.20 11.77
C ASP A 269 26.44 14.33 13.08
N ILE A 270 25.31 13.62 13.15
CA ILE A 270 24.40 13.65 14.30
C ILE A 270 24.74 12.51 15.26
N SER A 271 25.12 12.86 16.48
CA SER A 271 25.27 11.90 17.58
C SER A 271 23.97 11.70 18.35
N ILE A 272 23.63 10.44 18.64
CA ILE A 272 22.48 10.06 19.47
C ILE A 272 22.85 9.80 20.94
N LYS A 273 24.14 9.84 21.28
CA LYS A 273 24.64 9.60 22.63
C LYS A 273 25.80 10.54 22.93
N GLU A 274 25.69 11.30 24.03
CA GLU A 274 26.75 12.19 24.49
C GLU A 274 28.10 11.44 24.60
N GLY A 275 29.15 12.04 24.03
CA GLY A 275 30.50 11.49 24.03
C GLY A 275 30.77 10.39 22.99
N VAL A 276 29.80 9.99 22.16
CA VAL A 276 30.02 9.04 21.06
C VAL A 276 29.89 9.78 19.73
N ALA A 277 30.86 9.64 18.84
CA ALA A 277 30.75 10.25 17.51
C ALA A 277 29.68 9.53 16.67
N ALA A 278 29.08 10.24 15.70
CA ALA A 278 28.07 9.67 14.80
C ALA A 278 28.58 8.42 14.06
N LYS A 279 29.89 8.37 13.78
CA LYS A 279 30.61 7.30 13.09
C LYS A 279 30.74 6.02 13.93
N ASP A 280 30.80 6.18 15.25
CA ASP A 280 31.04 5.09 16.21
C ASP A 280 29.72 4.58 16.83
N THR A 281 28.59 5.09 16.35
CA THR A 281 27.28 4.71 16.84
C THR A 281 26.91 3.32 16.33
N SER A 282 26.59 2.40 17.25
CA SER A 282 26.24 1.02 16.92
C SER A 282 24.74 0.82 16.72
N VAL A 283 24.38 -0.26 16.01
CA VAL A 283 22.97 -0.67 15.82
C VAL A 283 22.26 -0.90 17.16
N GLN A 284 22.97 -1.45 18.15
CA GLN A 284 22.41 -1.67 19.49
C GLN A 284 22.12 -0.36 20.20
N GLN A 285 22.99 0.64 20.08
CA GLN A 285 22.78 1.98 20.65
C GLN A 285 21.58 2.66 19.99
N LEU A 286 21.42 2.50 18.68
CA LEU A 286 20.27 3.03 17.95
C LEU A 286 18.95 2.39 18.42
N TYR A 287 18.90 1.06 18.59
CA TYR A 287 17.71 0.41 19.14
C TYR A 287 17.44 0.77 20.59
N TYR A 288 18.48 0.95 21.40
CA TYR A 288 18.34 1.44 22.77
C TYR A 288 17.76 2.85 22.80
N PHE A 289 18.29 3.75 21.96
CA PHE A 289 17.78 5.11 21.79
C PHE A 289 16.30 5.09 21.39
N ARG A 290 15.93 4.31 20.36
CA ARG A 290 14.52 4.09 19.97
C ARG A 290 13.63 3.67 21.14
N ARG A 291 14.04 2.66 21.92
CA ARG A 291 13.25 2.19 23.08
C ARG A 291 13.11 3.28 24.15
N LYS A 292 14.19 4.01 24.44
CA LYS A 292 14.18 5.12 25.40
C LYS A 292 13.24 6.23 24.95
N THR A 293 13.24 6.57 23.66
CA THR A 293 12.33 7.56 23.09
C THR A 293 10.87 7.09 23.10
N LEU A 294 10.59 5.81 22.79
CA LEU A 294 9.23 5.25 22.92
C LEU A 294 8.73 5.27 24.37
N ALA A 295 9.59 4.90 25.33
CA ALA A 295 9.24 4.98 26.75
C ALA A 295 9.00 6.42 27.21
N LYS A 296 9.78 7.38 26.70
CA LYS A 296 9.59 8.81 26.94
C LYS A 296 8.23 9.27 26.39
N LEU A 297 7.89 8.88 25.15
CA LEU A 297 6.61 9.22 24.52
C LEU A 297 5.42 8.61 25.29
N ALA A 298 5.52 7.33 25.68
CA ALA A 298 4.51 6.68 26.51
C ALA A 298 4.33 7.37 27.88
N GLY A 299 5.42 7.80 28.51
CA GLY A 299 5.38 8.56 29.77
C GLY A 299 4.81 9.98 29.66
N MET A 300 4.70 10.53 28.45
CA MET A 300 4.03 11.82 28.22
C MET A 300 2.53 11.67 27.89
N MET A 301 2.09 10.46 27.56
CA MET A 301 0.70 10.14 27.23
C MET A 301 -0.11 9.64 28.43
N GLY A 302 0.55 9.26 29.52
CA GLY A 302 -0.08 8.90 30.81
C GLY A 302 -0.14 10.09 31.75
#